data_AF-X0UKU9-F1
#
_entry.id   AF-X0UKU9-F1
#
_cell.length_a   1.000
_cell.length_b   1.000
_cell.length_c   1.000
_cell.angle_alpha   90.00
_cell.angle_beta   90.00
_cell.angle_gamma   90.00
#
_symmetry.space_group_name_H-M   'P 1'
#
loop_
_entity.id
_entity.type
_entity.pdbx_description
1 polymer ?
#
loop_
_entity_poly.entity_id
_entity_poly.type
_entity_poly.pdbx_seq_one_letter_code
_entity_poly.pdbx_strand_id
1 'polypeptide(L)'
;GKCIKDCTLCSQVCPGKDVPILEIPKQFDENEPFQKGWGYYRDIFLGRIKDEGIKKESTSGGAVTAILLAALKKKIIDGAIIVGSDPKAPYKSIAMIATTEEDIIGGVQSKYVVTPVNQMLKELDKSKSYAIVALPCQIIGLKKIAILNPDLVRNIRFTIGLFCHSTMYFKGTKDLIQRSGVKRFDEIKKIRYRQGDFPGGFVVETETGLTKRIALSEYMPLFGRYMLNRCRLCIHHFNVLCDIAVADPFPFLDELKAQDKKWTV
;
A
#
# COMPACT_ATOMS: atom_id res chain seq x y z
N GLY A 1 5.06 2.62 -18.34
CA GLY A 1 5.36 2.03 -19.67
C GLY A 1 5.27 3.08 -20.76
N LYS A 2 5.76 2.79 -21.97
CA LYS A 2 5.56 3.67 -23.13
C LYS A 2 4.07 3.65 -23.53
N CYS A 3 3.52 4.82 -23.87
CA CYS A 3 2.16 4.92 -24.39
C CYS A 3 2.08 4.17 -25.73
N ILE A 4 1.05 3.36 -25.91
CA ILE A 4 0.75 2.71 -27.20
C ILE A 4 -0.16 3.65 -27.97
N LYS A 5 0.19 3.92 -29.24
CA LYS A 5 -0.61 4.78 -30.12
C LYS A 5 -2.05 4.24 -30.20
N ASP A 6 -3.03 5.14 -30.12
CA ASP A 6 -4.46 4.86 -30.19
C ASP A 6 -5.06 4.00 -29.06
N CYS A 7 -4.27 3.65 -28.03
CA CYS A 7 -4.77 2.97 -26.83
C CYS A 7 -5.38 3.97 -25.85
N THR A 8 -6.65 3.77 -25.48
CA THR A 8 -7.39 4.64 -24.54
C THR A 8 -7.61 4.00 -23.17
N LEU A 9 -7.11 2.78 -22.94
CA LEU A 9 -7.39 2.01 -21.72
C LEU A 9 -7.07 2.79 -20.44
N CYS A 10 -5.90 3.44 -20.37
CA CYS A 10 -5.47 4.21 -19.20
C CYS A 10 -6.43 5.36 -18.84
N SER A 11 -7.04 6.02 -19.85
CA SER A 11 -8.00 7.11 -19.59
C SER A 11 -9.37 6.58 -19.21
N GLN A 12 -9.79 5.45 -19.78
CA GLN A 12 -11.05 4.78 -19.45
C GLN A 12 -11.05 4.22 -18.02
N VAL A 13 -9.94 3.60 -17.58
CA VAL A 13 -9.81 3.01 -16.24
C VAL A 13 -9.32 4.02 -15.20
N CYS A 14 -9.16 5.29 -15.57
CA CYS A 14 -8.64 6.31 -14.68
C CYS A 14 -9.57 6.52 -13.47
N PRO A 15 -9.09 6.33 -12.23
CA PRO A 15 -9.88 6.58 -11.03
C PRO A 15 -10.08 8.07 -10.74
N GLY A 16 -9.45 8.95 -11.53
CA GLY A 16 -9.65 10.41 -11.46
C GLY A 16 -10.73 10.93 -12.40
N LYS A 17 -11.13 10.15 -13.41
CA LYS A 17 -12.18 10.53 -14.36
C LYS A 17 -13.57 10.39 -13.73
N ASP A 18 -13.80 9.25 -13.09
CA ASP A 18 -15.05 8.88 -12.45
C ASP A 18 -14.76 7.79 -11.41
N VAL A 19 -15.66 7.64 -10.43
CA VAL A 19 -15.53 6.64 -9.36
C VAL A 19 -16.90 5.99 -9.17
N PRO A 20 -17.16 4.84 -9.81
CA PRO A 20 -18.50 4.23 -9.81
C PRO A 20 -18.73 3.42 -8.51
N ILE A 21 -18.60 4.08 -7.35
CA ILE A 21 -18.78 3.47 -6.01
C ILE A 21 -20.15 2.84 -5.82
N LEU A 22 -21.19 3.28 -6.54
CA LEU A 22 -22.53 2.68 -6.40
C LEU A 22 -22.77 1.52 -7.39
N GLU A 23 -21.93 1.38 -8.41
CA GLU A 23 -22.09 0.35 -9.43
C GLU A 23 -21.21 -0.86 -9.15
N ILE A 24 -20.02 -0.65 -8.57
CA ILE A 24 -19.07 -1.73 -8.24
C ILE A 24 -19.57 -2.64 -7.10
N PRO A 25 -20.22 -2.13 -6.03
CA PRO A 25 -20.68 -2.97 -4.92
C PRO A 25 -21.89 -3.85 -5.23
N LYS A 26 -22.51 -3.74 -6.42
CA LYS A 26 -23.59 -4.67 -6.83
C LYS A 26 -23.14 -6.14 -6.93
N GLN A 27 -21.87 -6.42 -6.66
CA GLN A 27 -21.28 -7.76 -6.52
C GLN A 27 -21.39 -8.33 -5.10
N PHE A 28 -21.77 -7.52 -4.10
CA PHE A 28 -22.05 -7.97 -2.74
C PHE A 28 -23.53 -8.32 -2.61
N ASP A 29 -23.83 -9.39 -1.88
CA ASP A 29 -25.19 -9.77 -1.54
C ASP A 29 -25.85 -8.62 -0.76
N GLU A 30 -27.06 -8.24 -1.16
CA GLU A 30 -27.84 -7.17 -0.53
C GLU A 30 -28.17 -7.46 0.95
N ASN A 31 -28.07 -8.72 1.37
CA ASN A 31 -28.24 -9.17 2.74
C ASN A 31 -26.99 -8.98 3.61
N GLU A 32 -25.83 -8.63 3.04
CA GLU A 32 -24.61 -8.40 3.80
C GLU A 32 -24.67 -7.08 4.57
N PRO A 33 -24.07 -6.99 5.77
CA PRO A 33 -24.08 -5.77 6.57
C PRO A 33 -23.47 -4.59 5.81
N PHE A 34 -24.30 -3.58 5.53
CA PHE A 34 -23.85 -2.30 5.00
C PHE A 34 -23.75 -1.27 6.13
N GLN A 35 -22.56 -0.72 6.33
CA GLN A 35 -22.37 0.40 7.23
C GLN A 35 -22.06 1.68 6.45
N LYS A 36 -22.88 2.72 6.67
CA LYS A 36 -22.64 4.04 6.09
C LYS A 36 -21.22 4.50 6.44
N GLY A 37 -20.44 4.82 5.41
CA GLY A 37 -19.03 5.16 5.53
C GLY A 37 -18.10 3.99 5.25
N TRP A 38 -18.33 2.81 5.83
CA TRP A 38 -17.44 1.63 5.75
C TRP A 38 -17.77 0.66 4.62
N GLY A 39 -18.94 0.80 4.00
CA GLY A 39 -19.39 -0.08 2.93
C GLY A 39 -19.83 -1.45 3.46
N TYR A 40 -19.75 -2.47 2.59
CA TYR A 40 -20.01 -3.86 2.95
C TYR A 40 -18.76 -4.47 3.56
N TYR A 41 -18.94 -5.18 4.68
CA TYR A 41 -17.91 -6.03 5.26
C TYR A 41 -18.56 -7.17 6.03
N ARG A 42 -17.86 -8.29 6.12
CA ARG A 42 -18.33 -9.45 6.89
C ARG A 42 -17.88 -9.39 8.35
N ASP A 43 -16.59 -9.10 8.56
CA ASP A 43 -15.97 -9.12 9.88
C ASP A 43 -14.87 -8.06 9.99
N ILE A 44 -14.57 -7.62 11.22
CA ILE A 44 -13.44 -6.72 11.53
C ILE A 44 -12.58 -7.41 12.58
N PHE A 45 -11.28 -7.49 12.30
CA PHE A 45 -10.30 -8.11 13.20
C PHE A 45 -9.19 -7.13 13.55
N LEU A 46 -8.71 -7.25 14.79
CA LEU A 46 -7.51 -6.57 15.26
C LEU A 46 -6.39 -7.60 15.41
N GLY A 47 -5.25 -7.31 14.81
CA GLY A 47 -4.21 -8.30 14.64
C GLY A 47 -2.79 -7.76 14.52
N ARG A 48 -1.82 -8.53 15.01
CA ARG A 48 -0.40 -8.33 14.70
C ARG A 48 0.34 -9.62 14.39
N ILE A 49 1.36 -9.53 13.54
CA ILE A 49 2.23 -10.65 13.21
C ILE A 49 2.99 -11.14 14.44
N LYS A 50 3.18 -12.47 14.55
CA LYS A 50 3.90 -13.11 15.66
C LYS A 50 5.42 -12.92 15.58
N ASP A 51 5.94 -12.82 14.36
CA ASP A 51 7.36 -12.62 14.12
C ASP A 51 7.77 -11.20 14.55
N GLU A 52 8.53 -11.11 15.64
CA GLU A 52 8.95 -9.82 16.21
C GLU A 52 9.94 -9.07 15.30
N GLY A 53 10.70 -9.78 14.46
CA GLY A 53 11.61 -9.18 13.48
C GLY A 53 10.82 -8.43 12.40
N ILE A 54 9.83 -9.10 11.80
CA ILE A 54 8.93 -8.48 10.81
C ILE A 54 8.07 -7.39 11.46
N LYS A 55 7.58 -7.61 12.68
CA LYS A 55 6.81 -6.60 13.43
C LYS A 55 7.63 -5.33 13.63
N LYS A 56 8.91 -5.45 13.98
CA LYS A 56 9.78 -4.29 14.22
C LYS A 56 9.99 -3.44 12.96
N GLU A 57 10.05 -4.08 11.80
CA GLU A 57 10.18 -3.38 10.52
C GLU A 57 8.83 -2.87 9.99
N SER A 58 7.70 -3.41 10.48
CA SER A 58 6.36 -3.03 10.04
C SER A 58 5.94 -1.63 10.48
N THR A 59 5.16 -0.94 9.65
CA THR A 59 4.56 0.37 9.98
C THR A 59 3.55 0.29 11.15
N SER A 60 2.98 -0.89 11.37
CA SER A 60 1.87 -1.14 12.29
C SER A 60 1.90 -2.61 12.73
N GLY A 61 0.77 -3.31 12.79
CA GLY A 61 0.70 -4.73 13.17
C GLY A 61 1.32 -5.74 12.19
N GLY A 62 1.69 -5.35 10.95
CA GLY A 62 2.27 -6.28 9.96
C GLY A 62 1.24 -7.23 9.30
N ALA A 63 -0.05 -6.91 9.37
CA ALA A 63 -1.14 -7.76 8.87
C ALA A 63 -1.01 -8.10 7.37
N VAL A 64 -0.69 -7.11 6.52
CA VAL A 64 -0.51 -7.32 5.07
C VAL A 64 0.56 -8.37 4.81
N THR A 65 1.72 -8.21 5.43
CA THR A 65 2.85 -9.15 5.31
C THR A 65 2.46 -10.54 5.81
N ALA A 66 1.80 -10.62 6.99
CA ALA A 66 1.34 -11.89 7.52
C ALA A 66 0.37 -12.62 6.58
N ILE A 67 -0.60 -11.91 6.00
CA ILE A 67 -1.57 -12.47 5.05
C ILE A 67 -0.86 -12.98 3.79
N LEU A 68 0.05 -12.19 3.21
CA LEU A 68 0.76 -12.57 2.00
C LEU A 68 1.67 -13.78 2.22
N LEU A 69 2.44 -13.79 3.32
CA LEU A 69 3.29 -14.94 3.67
C LEU A 69 2.46 -16.20 3.91
N ALA A 70 1.33 -16.09 4.62
CA ALA A 70 0.44 -17.22 4.84
C ALA A 70 -0.19 -17.72 3.53
N ALA A 71 -0.58 -16.82 2.62
CA ALA A 71 -1.16 -17.17 1.32
C ALA A 71 -0.12 -17.84 0.41
N LEU A 72 1.12 -17.36 0.40
CA LEU A 72 2.22 -17.97 -0.36
C LEU A 72 2.55 -19.37 0.19
N LYS A 73 2.72 -19.51 1.50
CA LYS A 73 3.00 -20.80 2.16
C LYS A 73 1.90 -21.84 1.93
N LYS A 74 0.63 -21.39 1.93
CA LYS A 74 -0.53 -22.25 1.65
C LYS A 74 -0.80 -22.46 0.16
N LYS A 75 0.02 -21.89 -0.74
CA LYS A 75 -0.16 -21.95 -2.19
C LYS A 75 -1.52 -21.44 -2.68
N ILE A 76 -2.08 -20.46 -1.96
CA ILE A 76 -3.29 -19.72 -2.40
C ILE A 76 -2.92 -18.75 -3.53
N ILE A 77 -1.68 -18.25 -3.49
CA ILE A 77 -1.05 -17.41 -4.51
C ILE A 77 0.36 -17.92 -4.79
N ASP A 78 0.84 -17.70 -6.00
CA ASP A 78 2.22 -17.91 -6.44
C ASP A 78 3.06 -16.63 -6.32
N GLY A 79 2.42 -15.48 -6.13
CA GLY A 79 3.10 -14.21 -5.88
C GLY A 79 2.15 -13.07 -5.52
N ALA A 80 2.72 -11.90 -5.25
CA ALA A 80 1.95 -10.71 -4.90
C ALA A 80 2.52 -9.46 -5.61
N ILE A 81 1.64 -8.64 -6.18
CA ILE A 81 2.01 -7.30 -6.62
C ILE A 81 2.08 -6.41 -5.38
N ILE A 82 3.28 -5.90 -5.08
CA ILE A 82 3.53 -5.03 -3.92
C ILE A 82 4.38 -3.82 -4.32
N VAL A 83 4.61 -2.91 -3.36
CA VAL A 83 5.50 -1.76 -3.53
C VAL A 83 6.77 -1.96 -2.70
N GLY A 84 7.91 -2.07 -3.40
CA GLY A 84 9.25 -2.13 -2.84
C GLY A 84 10.02 -0.82 -3.01
N SER A 85 11.26 -0.81 -2.54
CA SER A 85 12.23 0.24 -2.87
C SER A 85 13.03 -0.16 -4.12
N ASP A 86 13.41 0.81 -4.94
CA ASP A 86 14.26 0.57 -6.12
C ASP A 86 15.68 0.19 -5.66
N PRO A 87 16.22 -0.99 -6.00
CA PRO A 87 17.58 -1.39 -5.60
C PRO A 87 18.67 -0.44 -6.12
N LYS A 88 18.43 0.27 -7.23
CA LYS A 88 19.37 1.23 -7.82
C LYS A 88 19.16 2.65 -7.31
N ALA A 89 18.02 2.92 -6.69
CA ALA A 89 17.68 4.21 -6.13
C ALA A 89 16.82 4.01 -4.88
N PRO A 90 17.40 3.61 -3.73
CA PRO A 90 16.66 3.14 -2.55
C PRO A 90 15.65 4.14 -1.97
N TYR A 91 15.76 5.41 -2.36
CA TYR A 91 14.85 6.50 -2.04
C TYR A 91 13.61 6.60 -2.95
N LYS A 92 13.50 5.77 -3.99
CA LYS A 92 12.34 5.67 -4.88
C LYS A 92 11.57 4.39 -4.58
N SER A 93 10.25 4.47 -4.70
CA SER A 93 9.37 3.30 -4.63
C SER A 93 9.07 2.76 -6.03
N ILE A 94 9.02 1.43 -6.15
CA ILE A 94 8.66 0.72 -7.38
C ILE A 94 7.62 -0.35 -7.10
N ALA A 95 6.78 -0.64 -8.10
CA ALA A 95 5.93 -1.82 -8.04
C ALA A 95 6.75 -3.04 -8.48
N MET A 96 6.54 -4.18 -7.83
CA MET A 96 7.21 -5.43 -8.15
C MET A 96 6.26 -6.61 -7.94
N ILE A 97 6.57 -7.74 -8.58
CA ILE A 97 5.93 -9.03 -8.31
C ILE A 97 6.84 -9.75 -7.33
N ALA A 98 6.38 -9.90 -6.10
CA ALA A 98 7.05 -10.65 -5.05
C ALA A 98 6.64 -12.11 -5.12
N THR A 99 7.62 -13.02 -5.23
CA THR A 99 7.36 -14.47 -5.37
C THR A 99 7.98 -15.30 -4.24
N THR A 100 8.82 -14.68 -3.41
CA THR A 100 9.40 -15.32 -2.22
C THR A 100 9.02 -14.58 -0.93
N GLU A 101 9.29 -15.20 0.21
CA GLU A 101 9.10 -14.57 1.52
C GLU A 101 9.99 -13.32 1.66
N GLU A 102 11.23 -13.40 1.17
CA GLU A 102 12.20 -12.29 1.18
C GLU A 102 11.72 -11.11 0.33
N ASP A 103 11.12 -11.37 -0.84
CA ASP A 103 10.52 -10.31 -1.67
C ASP A 103 9.41 -9.57 -0.89
N ILE A 104 8.53 -10.34 -0.23
CA ILE A 104 7.41 -9.79 0.55
C ILE A 104 7.92 -8.97 1.72
N ILE A 105 8.90 -9.48 2.46
CA ILE A 105 9.53 -8.81 3.59
C ILE A 105 10.29 -7.55 3.12
N GLY A 106 10.95 -7.60 1.96
CA GLY A 106 11.62 -6.46 1.35
C GLY A 106 10.66 -5.32 0.97
N GLY A 107 9.38 -5.63 0.75
CA GLY A 107 8.31 -4.67 0.48
C GLY A 107 7.68 -4.03 1.72
N VAL A 108 8.07 -4.41 2.94
CA VAL A 108 7.52 -3.87 4.19
C VAL A 108 7.68 -2.34 4.24
N GLN A 109 6.80 -1.71 5.02
CA GLN A 109 6.66 -0.26 5.25
C GLN A 109 5.88 0.53 4.21
N SER A 110 5.22 1.56 4.72
CA SER A 110 4.61 2.62 3.92
C SER A 110 5.64 3.30 3.00
N LYS A 111 5.17 3.67 1.81
CA LYS A 111 5.92 4.45 0.82
C LYS A 111 5.01 5.56 0.34
N TYR A 112 5.19 6.77 0.88
CA TYR A 112 4.28 7.90 0.63
C TYR A 112 4.57 8.65 -0.69
N VAL A 113 4.85 7.88 -1.74
CA VAL A 113 5.09 8.36 -3.09
C VAL A 113 4.19 7.58 -4.03
N VAL A 114 3.66 8.27 -5.04
CA VAL A 114 2.85 7.62 -6.07
C VAL A 114 3.64 6.52 -6.79
N THR A 115 3.10 5.30 -6.78
CA THR A 115 3.67 4.16 -7.49
C THR A 115 2.59 3.48 -8.32
N PRO A 116 2.78 3.25 -9.64
CA PRO A 116 1.76 2.70 -10.50
C PRO A 116 1.69 1.16 -10.40
N VAL A 117 1.09 0.62 -9.33
CA VAL A 117 1.03 -0.85 -9.08
C VAL A 117 0.34 -1.65 -10.19
N ASN A 118 -0.74 -1.13 -10.78
CA ASN A 118 -1.49 -1.81 -11.85
C ASN A 118 -0.67 -1.98 -13.14
N GLN A 119 0.49 -1.31 -13.28
CA GLN A 119 1.36 -1.53 -14.43
C GLN A 119 1.92 -2.97 -14.47
N MET A 120 1.95 -3.66 -13.32
CA MET A 120 2.47 -5.02 -13.20
C MET A 120 1.51 -6.07 -13.77
N LEU A 121 0.24 -5.73 -14.02
CA LEU A 121 -0.75 -6.66 -14.57
C LEU A 121 -0.31 -7.27 -15.90
N LYS A 122 0.42 -6.50 -16.74
CA LYS A 122 0.92 -6.97 -18.03
C LYS A 122 2.13 -7.91 -17.93
N GLU A 123 2.75 -7.99 -16.75
CA GLU A 123 3.94 -8.81 -16.48
C GLU A 123 3.56 -10.13 -15.79
N LEU A 124 2.27 -10.37 -15.51
CA LEU A 124 1.82 -11.56 -14.82
C LEU A 124 1.88 -12.79 -15.73
N ASP A 125 2.35 -13.90 -15.16
CA ASP A 125 2.24 -15.21 -15.78
C ASP A 125 0.79 -15.69 -15.70
N LYS A 126 0.17 -15.91 -16.87
CA LYS A 126 -1.24 -16.30 -16.98
C LYS A 126 -1.54 -17.68 -16.38
N SER A 127 -0.53 -18.49 -16.08
CA SER A 127 -0.70 -19.80 -15.43
C SER A 127 -0.70 -19.73 -13.90
N LYS A 128 -0.38 -18.57 -13.31
CA LYS A 128 -0.18 -18.38 -11.87
C LYS A 128 -1.28 -17.53 -11.22
N SER A 129 -1.38 -17.60 -9.90
CA SER A 129 -2.32 -16.83 -9.10
C SER A 129 -1.60 -15.76 -8.28
N TYR A 130 -2.15 -14.55 -8.22
CA TYR A 130 -1.51 -13.42 -7.56
C TYR A 130 -2.43 -12.70 -6.58
N ALA A 131 -1.87 -12.19 -5.49
CA ALA A 131 -2.50 -11.12 -4.72
C ALA A 131 -2.05 -9.74 -5.24
N ILE A 132 -2.79 -8.69 -4.92
CA ILE A 132 -2.33 -7.31 -5.14
C ILE A 132 -2.58 -6.47 -3.90
N VAL A 133 -1.53 -5.76 -3.44
CA VAL A 133 -1.63 -4.76 -2.38
C VAL A 133 -1.70 -3.38 -3.02
N ALA A 134 -2.78 -2.64 -2.75
CA ALA A 134 -3.03 -1.39 -3.46
C ALA A 134 -3.78 -0.35 -2.61
N LEU A 135 -3.60 0.91 -2.99
CA LEU A 135 -4.32 2.05 -2.47
C LEU A 135 -5.72 2.14 -3.11
N PRO A 136 -6.67 2.90 -2.52
CA PRO A 136 -8.04 2.96 -2.99
C PRO A 136 -8.22 3.32 -4.46
N CYS A 137 -7.49 4.34 -4.93
CA CYS A 137 -7.53 4.74 -6.34
C CYS A 137 -7.00 3.65 -7.28
N GLN A 138 -6.03 2.85 -6.84
CA GLN A 138 -5.48 1.75 -7.63
C GLN A 138 -6.45 0.56 -7.70
N ILE A 139 -7.15 0.25 -6.60
CA ILE A 139 -8.23 -0.74 -6.58
C ILE A 139 -9.39 -0.32 -7.49
N ILE A 140 -9.81 0.95 -7.46
CA ILE A 140 -10.82 1.47 -8.40
C ILE A 140 -10.37 1.26 -9.85
N GLY A 141 -9.12 1.59 -10.17
CA GLY A 141 -8.56 1.34 -11.50
C GLY A 141 -8.55 -0.14 -11.86
N LEU A 142 -8.23 -1.03 -10.91
CA LEU A 142 -8.25 -2.48 -11.09
C LEU A 142 -9.67 -3.00 -11.39
N LYS A 143 -10.68 -2.54 -10.64
CA LYS A 143 -12.08 -2.92 -10.87
C LYS A 143 -12.60 -2.43 -12.22
N LYS A 144 -12.22 -1.22 -12.64
CA LYS A 144 -12.52 -0.74 -14.00
C LYS A 144 -11.85 -1.57 -15.09
N ILE A 145 -10.59 -1.99 -14.88
CA ILE A 145 -9.92 -2.94 -15.78
C ILE A 145 -10.70 -4.26 -15.80
N ALA A 146 -11.17 -4.78 -14.66
CA ALA A 146 -11.94 -6.01 -14.61
C ALA A 146 -13.23 -5.95 -15.45
N ILE A 147 -13.89 -4.79 -15.50
CA ILE A 147 -15.10 -4.58 -16.31
C ILE A 147 -14.75 -4.49 -17.81
N LEU A 148 -13.71 -3.74 -18.18
CA LEU A 148 -13.39 -3.49 -19.59
C LEU A 148 -12.55 -4.59 -20.24
N ASN A 149 -11.71 -5.27 -19.45
CA ASN A 149 -10.77 -6.29 -19.89
C ASN A 149 -10.50 -7.28 -18.74
N PRO A 150 -11.45 -8.19 -18.45
CA PRO A 150 -11.35 -9.14 -17.34
C PRO A 150 -10.12 -10.06 -17.46
N ASP A 151 -9.66 -10.37 -18.67
CA ASP A 151 -8.49 -11.21 -18.89
C ASP A 151 -7.19 -10.63 -18.32
N LEU A 152 -7.07 -9.30 -18.19
CA LEU A 152 -5.89 -8.65 -17.59
C LEU A 152 -5.81 -8.83 -16.08
N VAL A 153 -6.92 -9.19 -15.43
CA VAL A 153 -6.99 -9.33 -13.97
C VAL A 153 -7.43 -10.73 -13.53
N ARG A 154 -7.68 -11.65 -14.46
CA ARG A 154 -8.16 -13.02 -14.17
C ARG A 154 -7.26 -13.79 -13.20
N ASN A 155 -5.97 -13.47 -13.18
CA ASN A 155 -4.96 -14.09 -12.32
C ASN A 155 -4.88 -13.45 -10.93
N ILE A 156 -5.60 -12.36 -10.68
CA ILE A 156 -5.68 -11.73 -9.35
C ILE A 156 -6.67 -12.53 -8.50
N ARG A 157 -6.15 -13.30 -7.55
CA ARG A 157 -6.92 -14.18 -6.68
C ARG A 157 -7.65 -13.44 -5.57
N PHE A 158 -7.02 -12.39 -5.03
CA PHE A 158 -7.61 -11.47 -4.07
C PHE A 158 -6.82 -10.16 -4.01
N THR A 159 -7.44 -9.14 -3.44
CA THR A 159 -6.94 -7.78 -3.29
C THR A 159 -6.82 -7.42 -1.81
N ILE A 160 -5.67 -6.88 -1.40
CA ILE A 160 -5.49 -6.25 -0.10
C ILE A 160 -5.47 -4.75 -0.29
N GLY A 161 -6.48 -4.06 0.22
CA GLY A 161 -6.60 -2.62 0.14
C GLY A 161 -6.06 -1.93 1.39
N LEU A 162 -5.10 -1.03 1.23
CA LEU A 162 -4.67 -0.18 2.35
C LEU A 162 -5.60 1.02 2.50
N PHE A 163 -5.88 1.42 3.74
CA PHE A 163 -6.46 2.73 4.03
C PHE A 163 -5.47 3.82 3.59
N CYS A 164 -5.98 4.88 2.97
CA CYS A 164 -5.12 5.92 2.41
C CYS A 164 -5.72 7.31 2.59
N HIS A 165 -5.07 8.15 3.38
CA HIS A 165 -5.42 9.56 3.48
C HIS A 165 -4.91 10.32 2.24
N SER A 166 -3.60 10.26 2.01
CA SER A 166 -2.96 10.94 0.90
C SER A 166 -1.60 10.33 0.58
N THR A 167 -1.11 10.63 -0.62
CA THR A 167 0.27 10.38 -1.02
C THR A 167 0.88 11.66 -1.56
N MET A 168 2.20 11.71 -1.66
CA MET A 168 2.93 12.87 -2.16
C MET A 168 3.52 12.63 -3.55
N TYR A 169 3.81 13.74 -4.25
CA TYR A 169 4.83 13.71 -5.30
C TYR A 169 6.19 13.36 -4.70
N PHE A 170 7.08 12.78 -5.50
CA PHE A 170 8.45 12.44 -5.07
C PHE A 170 9.23 13.65 -4.50
N LYS A 171 8.85 14.88 -4.87
CA LYS A 171 9.41 16.12 -4.30
C LYS A 171 9.27 16.18 -2.75
N GLY A 172 8.22 15.60 -2.17
CA GLY A 172 8.06 15.53 -0.72
C GLY A 172 9.09 14.62 -0.03
N THR A 173 9.39 13.48 -0.64
CA THR A 173 10.49 12.60 -0.19
C THR A 173 11.84 13.28 -0.35
N LYS A 174 12.08 14.01 -1.44
CA LYS A 174 13.30 14.80 -1.61
C LYS A 174 13.47 15.84 -0.50
N ASP A 175 12.41 16.57 -0.15
CA ASP A 175 12.44 17.55 0.96
C ASP A 175 12.80 16.85 2.28
N LEU A 176 12.19 15.71 2.58
CA LEU A 176 12.51 14.92 3.79
C LEU A 176 13.97 14.46 3.86
N ILE A 177 14.51 13.99 2.74
CA ILE A 177 15.92 13.59 2.63
C ILE A 177 16.83 14.79 2.90
N GLN A 178 16.53 15.95 2.30
CA GLN A 178 17.31 17.17 2.50
C GLN A 178 17.24 17.68 3.96
N ARG A 179 16.07 17.64 4.60
CA ARG A 179 15.92 17.94 6.05
C ARG A 179 16.71 16.97 6.94
N SER A 180 16.97 15.77 6.44
CA SER A 180 17.80 14.77 7.10
C SER A 180 19.30 15.11 7.02
N GLY A 181 19.69 16.17 6.30
CA GLY A 181 21.09 16.60 6.15
C GLY A 181 21.85 15.88 5.03
N VAL A 182 21.19 14.94 4.33
CA VAL A 182 21.75 14.22 3.19
C VAL A 182 21.78 15.14 1.97
N LYS A 183 22.97 15.34 1.41
CA LYS A 183 23.17 16.28 0.29
C LYS A 183 23.18 15.57 -1.06
N ARG A 184 23.71 14.34 -1.10
CA ARG A 184 23.82 13.57 -2.34
C ARG A 184 22.97 12.31 -2.24
N PHE A 185 22.21 12.03 -3.30
CA PHE A 185 21.24 10.92 -3.27
C PHE A 185 21.91 9.55 -3.49
N ASP A 186 23.11 9.53 -4.05
CA ASP A 186 23.95 8.35 -4.25
C ASP A 186 24.52 7.79 -2.94
N GLU A 187 24.60 8.60 -1.88
CA GLU A 187 25.04 8.13 -0.56
C GLU A 187 23.92 7.45 0.25
N ILE A 188 22.68 7.45 -0.27
CA ILE A 188 21.51 6.88 0.41
C ILE A 188 21.48 5.38 0.18
N LYS A 189 21.69 4.66 1.28
CA LYS A 189 21.57 3.20 1.33
C LYS A 189 20.12 2.76 1.48
N LYS A 190 19.36 3.42 2.35
CA LYS A 190 17.96 3.07 2.63
C LYS A 190 17.16 4.26 3.17
N ILE A 191 15.90 4.36 2.76
CA ILE A 191 14.91 5.20 3.44
C ILE A 191 13.79 4.33 4.00
N ARG A 192 13.21 4.74 5.13
CA ARG A 192 12.13 4.03 5.80
C ARG A 192 11.11 5.03 6.32
N TYR A 193 9.84 4.89 5.91
CA TYR A 193 8.75 5.65 6.50
C TYR A 193 8.14 4.87 7.66
N ARG A 194 7.70 5.60 8.68
CA ARG A 194 7.02 5.05 9.87
C ARG A 194 7.87 3.98 10.58
N GLN A 195 9.20 4.11 10.58
CA GLN A 195 10.12 3.24 11.32
C GLN A 195 10.06 3.54 12.82
N GLY A 196 10.18 2.49 13.64
CA GLY A 196 10.24 2.56 15.10
C GLY A 196 8.86 2.50 15.74
N ASP A 197 8.79 2.86 17.03
CA ASP A 197 7.54 2.78 17.79
C ASP A 197 6.42 3.61 17.16
N PHE A 198 5.23 3.03 17.10
CA PHE A 198 4.05 3.63 16.48
C PHE A 198 3.79 5.05 17.06
N PRO A 199 3.55 6.07 16.22
CA PRO A 199 3.32 6.01 14.78
C PRO A 199 4.60 6.08 13.93
N GLY A 200 5.79 6.03 14.52
CA GLY A 200 7.06 5.94 13.82
C GLY A 200 7.55 7.26 13.24
N GLY A 201 8.66 7.18 12.49
CA GLY A 201 9.29 8.33 11.84
C GLY A 201 9.84 8.01 10.47
N PHE A 202 10.25 9.04 9.75
CA PHE A 202 11.04 8.91 8.54
C PHE A 202 12.50 8.75 8.94
N VAL A 203 13.16 7.71 8.43
CA VAL A 203 14.57 7.42 8.69
C VAL A 203 15.31 7.35 7.36
N VAL A 204 16.45 8.02 7.27
CA VAL A 204 17.42 7.89 6.18
C VAL A 204 18.69 7.29 6.74
N GLU A 205 19.20 6.26 6.07
CA GLU A 205 20.48 5.61 6.34
C GLU A 205 21.40 5.84 5.13
N THR A 206 22.61 6.34 5.38
CA THR A 206 23.65 6.53 4.36
C THR A 206 24.72 5.44 4.45
N GLU A 207 25.54 5.31 3.40
CA GLU A 207 26.72 4.43 3.39
C GLU A 207 27.74 4.78 4.50
N THR A 208 27.78 6.04 4.93
CA THR A 208 28.64 6.52 6.03
C THR A 208 28.04 6.29 7.42
N GLY A 209 26.88 5.65 7.51
CA GLY A 209 26.20 5.34 8.77
C GLY A 209 25.38 6.48 9.37
N LEU A 210 25.24 7.62 8.67
CA LEU A 210 24.35 8.69 9.12
C LEU A 210 22.92 8.16 9.18
N THR A 211 22.36 8.13 10.39
CA THR A 211 20.98 7.76 10.64
C THR A 211 20.28 8.94 11.27
N LYS A 212 19.42 9.63 10.51
CA LYS A 212 18.57 10.70 11.06
C LYS A 212 17.11 10.29 11.00
N ARG A 213 16.41 10.53 12.12
CA ARG A 213 14.98 10.30 12.27
C ARG A 213 14.25 11.64 12.30
N ILE A 214 13.16 11.74 11.55
CA ILE A 214 12.20 12.84 11.58
C ILE A 214 10.86 12.24 12.02
N ALA A 215 10.26 12.73 13.10
CA ALA A 215 9.02 12.16 13.61
C ALA A 215 7.86 12.38 12.61
N LEU A 216 6.85 11.49 12.64
CA LEU A 216 5.67 11.63 11.78
C LEU A 216 5.05 13.03 11.88
N SER A 217 4.85 13.54 13.11
CA SER A 217 4.27 14.87 13.36
C SER A 217 5.02 16.00 12.65
N GLU A 218 6.34 15.90 12.50
CA GLU A 218 7.18 16.93 11.88
C GLU A 218 7.03 16.96 10.35
N TYR A 219 6.76 15.83 9.71
CA TYR A 219 6.59 15.75 8.25
C TYR A 219 5.13 15.62 7.79
N MET A 220 4.17 15.47 8.70
CA MET A 220 2.74 15.55 8.38
C MET A 220 2.36 16.81 7.56
N PRO A 221 2.89 18.02 7.85
CA PRO A 221 2.61 19.21 7.03
C PRO A 221 3.05 19.08 5.55
N LEU A 222 4.01 18.20 5.26
CA LEU A 222 4.44 17.96 3.88
C LEU A 222 3.36 17.32 3.01
N PHE A 223 2.45 16.55 3.61
CA PHE A 223 1.30 16.03 2.87
C PHE A 223 0.37 17.15 2.40
N GLY A 224 0.30 18.29 3.10
CA GLY A 224 -0.44 19.46 2.62
C GLY A 224 0.24 20.17 1.45
N ARG A 225 1.58 20.22 1.46
CA ARG A 225 2.41 20.92 0.45
C ARG A 225 2.64 20.10 -0.82
N TYR A 226 2.92 18.81 -0.67
CA TYR A 226 3.31 17.92 -1.76
C TYR A 226 2.23 16.90 -2.14
N MET A 227 1.01 17.08 -1.63
CA MET A 227 -0.14 16.24 -1.99
C MET A 227 -0.33 16.18 -3.51
N LEU A 228 -0.68 15.00 -4.02
CA LEU A 228 -1.25 14.94 -5.37
C LEU A 228 -2.60 15.66 -5.41
N ASN A 229 -2.87 16.38 -6.49
CA ASN A 229 -4.17 17.04 -6.70
C ASN A 229 -5.32 16.03 -6.65
N ARG A 230 -5.13 14.81 -7.20
CA ARG A 230 -6.12 13.74 -7.13
C ARG A 230 -6.49 13.36 -5.69
N CYS A 231 -5.57 13.41 -4.73
CA CYS A 231 -5.85 13.05 -3.33
C CYS A 231 -6.84 14.04 -2.69
N ARG A 232 -6.79 15.33 -3.09
CA ARG A 232 -7.73 16.36 -2.60
C ARG A 232 -9.18 16.13 -3.04
N LEU A 233 -9.36 15.38 -4.12
CA LEU A 233 -10.66 15.03 -4.70
C LEU A 233 -11.04 13.57 -4.39
N CYS A 234 -10.28 12.88 -3.53
CA CYS A 234 -10.53 11.47 -3.25
C CYS A 234 -11.63 11.33 -2.21
N ILE A 235 -12.71 10.67 -2.60
CA ILE A 235 -13.84 10.34 -1.72
C ILE A 235 -13.72 8.93 -1.13
N HIS A 236 -12.60 8.23 -1.35
CA HIS A 236 -12.46 6.80 -1.07
C HIS A 236 -11.26 6.52 -0.18
N HIS A 237 -11.46 6.61 1.13
CA HIS A 237 -10.38 6.45 2.13
C HIS A 237 -10.15 5.00 2.56
N PHE A 238 -11.24 4.25 2.79
CA PHE A 238 -11.22 2.94 3.45
C PHE A 238 -11.01 1.74 2.52
N ASN A 239 -10.84 1.99 1.23
CA ASN A 239 -10.61 0.93 0.24
C ASN A 239 -11.71 -0.16 0.19
N VAL A 240 -12.98 0.21 0.44
CA VAL A 240 -14.15 -0.68 0.52
C VAL A 240 -14.46 -1.55 -0.72
N LEU A 241 -13.69 -1.42 -1.80
CA LEU A 241 -13.82 -2.21 -3.02
C LEU A 241 -12.80 -3.36 -3.10
N CYS A 242 -11.90 -3.48 -2.14
CA CYS A 242 -10.98 -4.61 -2.03
C CYS A 242 -11.62 -5.78 -1.27
N ASP A 243 -10.99 -6.94 -1.33
CA ASP A 243 -11.47 -8.15 -0.62
C ASP A 243 -11.06 -8.12 0.86
N ILE A 244 -9.89 -7.54 1.17
CA ILE A 244 -9.38 -7.38 2.54
C ILE A 244 -8.86 -5.96 2.72
N ALA A 245 -9.56 -5.14 3.51
CA ALA A 245 -9.11 -3.79 3.82
C ALA A 245 -8.26 -3.78 5.10
N VAL A 246 -7.13 -3.08 5.09
CA VAL A 246 -6.19 -3.02 6.22
C VAL A 246 -5.88 -1.57 6.58
N ALA A 247 -5.94 -1.27 7.88
CA ALA A 247 -5.74 0.05 8.44
C ALA A 247 -4.82 0.02 9.67
N ASP A 248 -4.34 1.20 10.06
CA ASP A 248 -3.76 1.41 11.38
C ASP A 248 -4.85 1.28 12.46
N PRO A 249 -4.51 0.82 13.68
CA PRO A 249 -5.50 0.57 14.73
C PRO A 249 -5.92 1.86 15.46
N PHE A 250 -5.91 3.02 14.80
CA PHE A 250 -6.21 4.33 15.40
C PHE A 250 -7.49 4.34 16.26
N PRO A 251 -8.62 3.75 15.83
CA PRO A 251 -9.84 3.71 16.63
C PRO A 251 -9.71 2.92 17.94
N PHE A 252 -8.77 1.98 18.02
CA PHE A 252 -8.58 1.07 19.14
C PHE A 252 -7.33 1.40 19.96
N LEU A 253 -6.70 2.57 19.75
CA LEU A 253 -5.41 2.89 20.38
C LEU A 253 -5.49 2.94 21.91
N ASP A 254 -6.57 3.48 22.46
CA ASP A 254 -6.69 3.63 23.92
C ASP A 254 -6.96 2.27 24.58
N GLU A 255 -7.78 1.43 23.94
CA GLU A 255 -8.00 0.04 24.34
C GLU A 255 -6.71 -0.79 24.26
N LEU A 256 -5.95 -0.63 23.17
CA LEU A 256 -4.67 -1.29 22.97
C LEU A 256 -3.62 -0.87 24.00
N LYS A 257 -3.56 0.42 24.34
CA LYS A 257 -2.66 0.94 25.38
C LYS A 257 -3.05 0.43 26.77
N ALA A 258 -4.35 0.30 27.05
CA ALA A 258 -4.85 -0.17 28.34
C ALA A 258 -4.59 -1.66 28.59
N GLN A 259 -4.40 -2.46 27.53
CA GLN A 259 -4.34 -3.91 27.63
C GLN A 259 -2.94 -4.51 27.86
N ASP A 260 -1.86 -3.71 27.82
CA ASP A 260 -0.44 -4.05 28.11
C ASP A 260 0.07 -5.42 27.60
N LYS A 261 -0.58 -5.99 26.58
CA LYS A 261 -0.33 -7.36 26.10
C LYS A 261 0.15 -7.36 24.66
N LYS A 262 1.14 -8.21 24.45
CA LYS A 262 1.71 -8.55 23.15
C LYS A 262 0.68 -9.39 22.36
N TRP A 263 -0.19 -8.74 21.61
CA TRP A 263 -1.22 -9.41 20.80
C TRP A 263 -0.60 -10.31 19.71
N THR A 264 -1.32 -11.28 19.19
CA THR A 264 -0.92 -12.07 18.01
C THR A 264 -2.16 -12.47 17.25
N VAL A 265 -2.14 -12.39 15.91
CA VAL A 265 -3.15 -13.04 15.05
C VAL A 265 -3.06 -14.55 15.19
#